data_AF-A0A519WAB7-F1
#
_entry.id   AF-A0A519WAB7-F1
#
_cell.length_a   1.000
_cell.length_b   1.000
_cell.length_c   1.000
_cell.angle_alpha   90.00
_cell.angle_beta   90.00
_cell.angle_gamma   90.00
#
_symmetry.space_group_name_H-M   'P 1'
#
loop_
_entity.id
_entity.type
_entity.pdbx_description
1 polymer ?
#
loop_
_entity_poly.entity_id
_entity_poly.type
_entity_poly.pdbx_seq_one_letter_code
_entity_poly.pdbx_strand_id
1 'polypeptide(L)' 'VDIIIDDRIKNFVNFSGRPLLFTSPHNLLVTEYERVNNWEEVAGLLL' A
#
# COMPACT_ATOMS: atom_id res chain seq x y z
N VAL A 1 10.29 6.34 9.56
CA VAL A 1 10.09 6.41 8.09
C VAL A 1 8.64 6.74 7.87
N ASP A 2 8.33 7.71 7.02
CA ASP A 2 6.96 8.05 6.67
C ASP A 2 6.32 6.95 5.83
N ILE A 3 5.04 6.71 6.04
CA ILE A 3 4.29 5.61 5.41
C ILE A 3 3.02 6.18 4.78
N ILE A 4 2.68 5.69 3.59
CA ILE A 4 1.38 5.89 2.97
C ILE A 4 0.73 4.53 2.74
N ILE A 5 -0.55 4.41 3.11
CA ILE A 5 -1.38 3.25 2.82
C ILE A 5 -2.52 3.75 1.93
N ASP A 6 -2.57 3.28 0.69
CA ASP A 6 -3.53 3.78 -0.31
C ASP A 6 -3.88 2.68 -1.32
N ASP A 7 -5.06 2.75 -1.92
CA ASP A 7 -5.50 1.82 -2.96
C ASP A 7 -5.18 2.33 -4.39
N ARG A 8 -4.69 3.58 -4.51
CA ARG A 8 -4.37 4.22 -5.79
C ARG A 8 -2.87 4.50 -5.94
N ILE A 9 -2.24 3.74 -6.83
CA ILE A 9 -0.81 3.82 -7.15
C ILE A 9 -0.31 5.20 -7.59
N LYS A 10 -1.19 6.06 -8.13
CA LYS A 10 -0.83 7.44 -8.52
C LYS A 10 -0.34 8.28 -7.35
N ASN A 11 -0.76 7.95 -6.13
CA ASN A 11 -0.34 8.65 -4.91
C ASN A 11 1.09 8.26 -4.49
N PHE A 12 1.67 7.21 -5.10
CA PHE A 12 3.01 6.71 -4.76
C PHE A 12 4.14 7.35 -5.58
N VAL A 13 3.84 7.87 -6.78
CA VAL A 13 4.84 8.27 -7.78
C VAL A 13 5.89 9.27 -7.26
N ASN A 14 5.50 10.16 -6.34
CA ASN A 14 6.38 11.16 -5.75
C ASN A 14 6.51 11.03 -4.22
N PHE A 15 6.08 9.91 -3.65
CA PHE A 15 6.20 9.67 -2.22
C PHE A 15 7.58 9.07 -1.92
N SER A 16 8.36 9.77 -1.09
CA SER A 16 9.72 9.36 -0.71
C SER A 16 9.77 8.35 0.44
N GLY A 17 8.63 8.08 1.09
CA GLY A 17 8.52 7.09 2.15
C GLY A 17 8.20 5.68 1.66
N ARG A 18 7.69 4.82 2.54
CA ARG A 18 7.27 3.45 2.21
C ARG A 18 5.80 3.41 1.75
N PRO A 19 5.50 3.10 0.48
CA PRO A 19 4.13 2.87 0.03
C PRO A 19 3.67 1.45 0.37
N LEU A 20 2.46 1.34 0.92
CA LEU A 20 1.73 0.09 1.11
C LEU A 20 0.45 0.15 0.26
N LEU A 21 0.35 -0.71 -0.75
CA LEU A 21 -0.82 -0.83 -1.61
C LEU A 21 -1.92 -1.60 -0.89
N PHE A 22 -3.01 -0.92 -0.55
CA PHE A 22 -4.19 -1.58 -0.01
C PHE A 22 -4.98 -2.25 -1.14
N THR A 23 -5.32 -3.53 -0.96
CA THR A 23 -6.01 -4.30 -2.01
C THR A 23 -7.42 -3.78 -2.28
N SER A 24 -7.68 -3.49 -3.56
CA SER A 24 -8.98 -3.12 -4.11
C SER A 24 -9.16 -3.77 -5.49
N PRO A 25 -10.41 -4.01 -5.96
CA PRO A 25 -10.65 -4.73 -7.22
C PRO A 25 -9.91 -4.18 -8.44
N HIS A 26 -9.76 -2.85 -8.55
CA HIS A 26 -9.11 -2.19 -9.69
C HIS A 26 -7.58 -2.28 -9.66
N ASN A 27 -6.96 -2.69 -8.55
CA ASN A 27 -5.50 -2.75 -8.43
C ASN A 27 -4.95 -4.18 -8.33
N LEU A 28 -5.78 -5.21 -8.52
CA LEU A 28 -5.37 -6.62 -8.37
C LEU A 28 -4.22 -7.05 -9.28
N LEU A 29 -4.10 -6.44 -10.47
CA LEU A 29 -3.05 -6.76 -11.43
C LEU A 29 -1.74 -5.99 -11.19
N VAL A 30 -1.73 -5.07 -10.23
CA VAL A 30 -0.52 -4.32 -9.84
C VAL A 30 0.33 -5.18 -8.92
N THR A 31 1.60 -5.39 -9.27
CA THR A 31 2.54 -6.26 -8.54
C THR A 31 3.82 -5.54 -8.12
N GLU A 32 3.95 -4.26 -8.45
CA GLU A 32 5.15 -3.43 -8.27
C GLU A 32 5.30 -2.86 -6.84
N TYR A 33 4.27 -3.00 -5.99
CA TYR A 33 4.24 -2.42 -4.65
C TYR A 33 4.05 -3.50 -3.58
N GLU A 34 4.62 -3.25 -2.41
CA GLU A 34 4.28 -4.00 -1.20
C GLU A 34 2.78 -3.87 -0.92
N ARG A 35 2.09 -5.00 -0.72
CA ARG A 35 0.64 -5.08 -0.68
C ARG A 35 0.15 -5.59 0.65
N VAL A 36 -0.93 -4.99 1.13
CA VAL A 36 -1.73 -5.44 2.27
C VAL A 36 -3.17 -5.68 1.83
N ASN A 37 -3.76 -6.79 2.24
CA ASN A 37 -5.10 -7.21 1.83
C ASN A 37 -6.20 -6.77 2.79
N ASN A 38 -5.83 -6.42 4.02
CA ASN A 38 -6.76 -6.07 5.08
C ASN A 38 -6.03 -5.30 6.21
N TRP A 39 -6.80 -4.84 7.20
CA TRP A 39 -6.28 -4.08 8.33
C TRP A 39 -5.49 -4.93 9.34
N GLU A 40 -5.72 -6.24 9.42
CA GLU A 40 -4.94 -7.12 10.30
C GLU A 40 -3.49 -7.23 9.79
N GLU A 41 -3.30 -7.33 8.47
CA GLU A 41 -1.97 -7.28 7.85
C GLU A 41 -1.30 -5.91 8.08
N VAL A 42 -2.05 -4.81 7.98
CA VAL A 42 -1.53 -3.47 8.32
C VAL A 42 -1.05 -3.42 9.78
N ALA A 43 -1.87 -3.91 10.71
CA ALA A 43 -1.53 -3.95 12.13
C ALA A 43 -0.27 -4.79 12.38
N GLY A 44 -0.16 -5.97 11.75
CA GLY A 44 1.02 -6.83 11.87
C GLY A 44 2.32 -6.23 11.33
N LEU A 45 2.25 -5.21 10.47
CA LEU A 45 3.41 -4.51 9.95
C LEU A 45 3.79 -3.25 10.76
N LEU A 46 2.82 -2.60 11.41
CA LEU A 46 2.97 -1.22 11.91
C LEU A 46 2.76 -1.04 13.43
N LEU A 47 2.23 -2.05 14.14
CA LEU A 47 2.01 -2.02 15.59
C LEU A 47 2.96 -3.01 16.30
#